data_AF-X1S325-F1
#
_entry.id   AF-X1S325-F1
#
_cell.length_a   1.000
_cell.length_b   1.000
_cell.length_c   1.000
_cell.angle_alpha   90.00
_cell.angle_beta   90.00
_cell.angle_gamma   90.00
#
_symmetry.space_group_name_H-M   'P 1'
#
loop_
_entity.id
_entity.type
_entity.pdbx_description
1 polymer ?
#
loop_
_entity_poly.entity_id
_entity_poly.type
_entity_poly.pdbx_seq_one_letter_code
_entity_poly.pdbx_strand_id
1 'polypeptide(L)'
;MSPRKLHFGVIYGTYISNKTIQPIIPLKSDENGQIVLYNVPRGNYTIRVYWEGRFVKEASISTFNEINYVYTSIIHSPLWIIIFGGIIGIILILGAIFYLKYKKLR
;
A
#
# COMPACT_ATOMS: atom_id res chain seq x y z
N MET A 1 33.76 -0.50 -17.00
CA MET A 1 33.75 -1.05 -15.63
C MET A 1 32.75 -0.24 -14.82
N SER A 2 31.52 -0.75 -14.61
CA SER A 2 30.43 0.02 -14.00
C SER A 2 30.62 0.11 -12.47
N PRO A 3 30.45 1.29 -11.83
CA PRO A 3 30.74 1.47 -10.42
C PRO A 3 29.79 0.67 -9.53
N ARG A 4 30.37 -0.05 -8.56
CA ARG A 4 29.65 -0.86 -7.57
C ARG A 4 28.93 0.05 -6.57
N LYS A 5 27.61 -0.07 -6.43
CA LYS A 5 26.85 0.57 -5.34
C LYS A 5 26.52 -0.46 -4.26
N LEU A 6 26.88 -0.14 -3.03
CA LEU A 6 26.56 -0.91 -1.82
C LEU A 6 25.23 -0.40 -1.24
N HIS A 7 24.22 -1.26 -1.14
CA HIS A 7 22.99 -0.99 -0.38
C HIS A 7 22.74 -2.19 0.56
N PHE A 8 22.42 -1.93 1.83
CA PHE A 8 22.14 -2.98 2.84
C PHE A 8 23.21 -4.10 2.94
N GLY A 9 24.49 -3.78 2.75
CA GLY A 9 25.58 -4.76 2.82
C GLY A 9 25.68 -5.71 1.62
N VAL A 10 24.89 -5.49 0.57
CA VAL A 10 24.92 -6.28 -0.67
C VAL A 10 25.35 -5.39 -1.84
N ILE A 11 26.24 -5.92 -2.68
CA ILE A 11 26.73 -5.25 -3.89
C ILE A 11 25.68 -5.42 -4.98
N TYR A 12 25.09 -4.32 -5.46
CA TYR A 12 24.15 -4.35 -6.59
C TYR A 12 24.89 -4.06 -7.92
N GLY A 13 24.55 -4.82 -8.96
CA GLY A 13 25.11 -4.76 -10.33
C GLY A 13 24.64 -5.96 -11.17
N THR A 14 25.10 -6.09 -12.43
CA THR A 14 24.94 -7.30 -13.27
C THR A 14 25.81 -8.45 -12.75
N TYR A 15 25.60 -8.85 -11.51
CA TYR A 15 26.28 -9.97 -10.88
C TYR A 15 25.37 -11.20 -10.95
N ILE A 16 25.87 -12.31 -11.51
CA ILE A 16 25.21 -13.61 -11.37
C ILE A 16 25.40 -14.04 -9.91
N SER A 17 24.40 -13.74 -9.09
CA SER A 17 24.35 -14.15 -7.69
C SER A 17 24.34 -15.68 -7.60
N ASN A 18 25.23 -16.25 -6.79
CA ASN A 18 25.20 -17.67 -6.41
C ASN A 18 24.07 -17.98 -5.40
N LYS A 19 23.32 -16.96 -4.97
CA LYS A 19 22.06 -17.14 -4.24
C LYS A 19 20.90 -17.16 -5.24
N THR A 20 20.05 -18.17 -5.09
CA THR A 20 18.82 -18.38 -5.87
C THR A 20 17.73 -17.33 -5.63
N ILE A 21 17.93 -16.42 -4.67
CA ILE A 21 16.96 -15.40 -4.28
C ILE A 21 17.66 -14.04 -4.30
N GLN A 22 17.20 -13.13 -5.15
CA GLN A 22 17.65 -11.75 -5.22
C GLN A 22 16.51 -10.82 -4.77
N PRO A 23 16.62 -10.19 -3.58
CA PRO A 23 15.57 -9.31 -3.10
C PRO A 23 15.54 -8.01 -3.91
N ILE A 24 14.34 -7.62 -4.35
CA ILE A 24 14.07 -6.28 -4.87
C ILE A 24 14.05 -5.29 -3.70
N ILE A 25 14.44 -4.04 -3.95
CA ILE A 25 14.42 -2.95 -2.96
C ILE A 25 13.01 -2.87 -2.35
N PRO A 26 12.88 -2.75 -1.01
CA PRO A 26 11.57 -2.60 -0.37
C PRO A 26 10.86 -1.35 -0.88
N LEU A 27 9.56 -1.49 -1.14
CA LEU A 27 8.68 -0.43 -1.63
C LEU A 27 7.57 -0.17 -0.63
N LYS A 28 7.03 1.05 -0.67
CA LYS A 28 5.87 1.45 0.11
C LYS A 28 4.66 1.53 -0.81
N SER A 29 3.53 0.99 -0.37
CA SER A 29 2.26 1.15 -1.09
C SER A 29 1.79 2.60 -1.08
N ASP A 30 1.05 2.97 -2.11
CA ASP A 30 0.38 4.27 -2.18
C ASP A 30 -0.87 4.36 -1.28
N GLU A 31 -1.61 5.47 -1.39
CA GLU A 31 -2.86 5.73 -0.66
C GLU A 31 -4.02 4.81 -1.04
N ASN A 32 -3.85 3.95 -2.05
CA ASN A 32 -4.81 2.96 -2.50
C ASN A 32 -4.34 1.52 -2.20
N GLY A 33 -3.20 1.35 -1.51
CA GLY A 33 -2.61 0.05 -1.23
C GLY A 33 -1.92 -0.60 -2.44
N GLN A 34 -1.58 0.18 -3.47
CA GLN A 34 -0.99 -0.31 -4.71
C GLN A 34 0.53 -0.11 -4.74
N ILE A 35 1.22 -1.00 -5.45
CA ILE A 35 2.65 -0.90 -5.76
C ILE A 35 2.80 -1.23 -7.24
N VAL A 36 3.44 -0.34 -7.99
CA VAL A 36 3.75 -0.57 -9.41
C VAL A 36 5.23 -0.84 -9.55
N LEU A 37 5.54 -1.98 -10.17
CA LEU A 37 6.89 -2.42 -10.46
C LEU A 37 7.12 -2.41 -11.96
N TYR A 38 8.15 -1.70 -12.41
CA TYR A 38 8.52 -1.62 -13.82
C TYR A 38 9.74 -2.48 -14.11
N ASN A 39 9.82 -3.01 -15.34
CA ASN A 39 10.98 -3.75 -15.85
C ASN A 39 11.39 -4.96 -15.00
N VAL A 40 10.42 -5.65 -14.39
CA VAL A 40 10.68 -6.88 -13.63
C VAL A 40 10.76 -8.07 -14.60
N PRO A 41 11.81 -8.89 -14.53
CA PRO A 41 11.92 -10.09 -15.36
C PRO A 41 10.72 -11.02 -15.17
N ARG A 42 10.32 -11.71 -16.24
CA ARG A 42 9.23 -12.67 -16.16
C ARG A 42 9.58 -13.84 -15.25
N GLY A 43 8.77 -14.09 -14.23
CA GLY A 43 8.95 -15.20 -13.29
C GLY A 43 7.95 -15.17 -12.12
N ASN A 44 8.16 -16.12 -11.21
CA ASN A 44 7.43 -16.17 -9.94
C ASN A 44 8.25 -15.49 -8.85
N TYR A 45 7.59 -14.67 -8.05
CA TYR A 45 8.20 -13.88 -6.98
C TYR A 45 7.47 -14.10 -5.67
N THR A 46 8.21 -14.00 -4.58
CA THR A 46 7.66 -13.97 -3.23
C THR A 46 7.72 -12.56 -2.70
N ILE A 47 6.59 -12.06 -2.24
CA ILE A 47 6.48 -10.76 -1.59
C ILE A 47 6.25 -10.95 -0.10
N ARG A 48 6.84 -10.06 0.69
CA ARG A 48 6.63 -9.97 2.14
C ARG A 48 6.09 -8.61 2.48
N VAL A 49 4.90 -8.58 3.07
CA VAL A 49 4.24 -7.36 3.48
C VAL A 49 4.58 -7.09 4.94
N TYR A 50 5.04 -5.87 5.20
CA TYR A 50 5.34 -5.37 6.52
C TYR A 50 4.46 -4.15 6.82
N TRP A 51 3.96 -4.06 8.05
CA TRP A 51 3.20 -2.93 8.55
C TRP A 51 3.80 -2.47 9.87
N GLU A 52 4.13 -1.18 9.99
CA GLU A 52 4.77 -0.63 11.20
C GLU A 52 6.00 -1.44 11.66
N GLY A 53 6.79 -1.94 10.71
CA GLY A 53 7.97 -2.76 10.97
C GLY A 53 7.68 -4.22 11.36
N ARG A 54 6.42 -4.64 11.47
CA ARG A 54 6.03 -6.02 11.77
C ARG A 54 5.70 -6.78 10.49
N PHE A 55 6.14 -8.03 10.41
CA PHE A 55 5.74 -8.93 9.33
C PHE A 55 4.24 -9.22 9.43
N VAL A 56 3.53 -9.09 8.30
CA VAL A 56 2.07 -9.30 8.23
C VAL A 56 1.75 -10.52 7.39
N LYS A 57 2.36 -10.63 6.21
CA LYS A 57 2.01 -11.69 5.25
C LYS A 57 3.14 -11.96 4.27
N GLU A 58 3.23 -13.21 3.84
CA GLU A 58 3.99 -13.63 2.67
C GLU A 58 3.01 -14.10 1.58
N ALA A 59 3.28 -13.77 0.32
CA ALA A 59 2.48 -14.21 -0.81
C ALA A 59 3.37 -14.49 -2.03
N SER A 60 2.95 -15.45 -2.85
CA SER A 60 3.59 -15.76 -4.12
C SER A 60 2.81 -15.11 -5.26
N ILE A 61 3.48 -14.31 -6.07
CA ILE A 61 2.91 -13.60 -7.21
C ILE A 61 3.65 -13.98 -8.49
N SER A 62 3.00 -13.76 -9.62
CA SER A 62 3.54 -14.10 -10.93
C SER A 62 3.47 -12.89 -11.85
N THR A 63 4.58 -12.54 -12.48
CA THR A 63 4.62 -11.47 -13.49
C THR A 63 4.03 -11.91 -14.83
N PHE A 64 3.56 -13.16 -14.96
CA PHE A 64 2.76 -13.58 -16.11
C PHE A 64 1.37 -12.93 -16.07
N ASN A 65 0.92 -12.53 -14.88
CA ASN A 65 -0.28 -11.71 -14.69
C ASN A 65 0.13 -10.23 -14.64
N GLU A 66 -0.63 -9.39 -15.34
CA GLU A 66 -0.42 -7.94 -15.30
C GLU A 66 -0.71 -7.35 -13.91
N ILE A 67 -1.71 -7.91 -13.21
CA ILE A 67 -2.14 -7.45 -11.89
C ILE A 67 -2.20 -8.66 -10.94
N ASN A 68 -1.60 -8.53 -9.76
CA ASN A 68 -1.64 -9.54 -8.70
C ASN A 68 -2.25 -8.92 -7.43
N TYR A 69 -3.22 -9.60 -6.82
CA TYR A 69 -3.91 -9.12 -5.63
C TYR A 69 -3.38 -9.78 -4.37
N VAL A 70 -3.19 -8.98 -3.32
CA VAL A 70 -2.60 -9.41 -2.05
C VAL A 70 -3.44 -8.86 -0.91
N TYR A 71 -4.27 -9.73 -0.33
CA TYR A 71 -5.16 -9.35 0.76
C TYR A 71 -4.46 -9.45 2.10
N THR A 72 -4.54 -8.39 2.90
CA THR A 72 -4.03 -8.35 4.28
C THR A 72 -5.15 -7.99 5.25
N SER A 73 -4.97 -8.25 6.54
CA SER A 73 -5.89 -7.83 7.60
C SER A 73 -5.67 -6.38 8.05
N ILE A 74 -4.82 -5.63 7.34
CA ILE A 74 -4.56 -4.22 7.66
C ILE A 74 -5.77 -3.42 7.18
N ILE A 75 -6.41 -2.72 8.11
CA ILE A 75 -7.51 -1.83 7.78
C ILE A 75 -6.92 -0.63 7.05
N HIS A 76 -7.21 -0.55 5.75
CA HIS A 76 -6.88 0.58 4.91
C HIS A 76 -8.18 1.30 4.53
N SER A 77 -8.23 2.62 4.74
CA SER A 77 -9.38 3.45 4.38
C SER A 77 -8.89 4.69 3.64
N PRO A 78 -9.40 4.94 2.41
CA PRO A 78 -9.08 6.15 1.66
C PRO A 78 -9.41 7.40 2.48
N LEU A 79 -8.42 8.27 2.65
CA LEU A 79 -8.49 9.43 3.54
C LEU A 79 -9.64 10.39 3.13
N TRP A 80 -9.89 10.48 1.83
CA TRP A 80 -11.00 11.25 1.25
C TRP A 80 -12.38 10.79 1.72
N ILE A 81 -12.61 9.48 1.88
CA ILE A 81 -13.92 8.96 2.33
C ILE A 81 -14.21 9.42 3.76
N ILE A 82 -13.18 9.41 4.62
CA ILE A 82 -13.31 9.84 6.01
C ILE A 82 -13.57 11.36 6.07
N ILE A 83 -12.85 12.16 5.28
CA ILE A 83 -13.04 13.61 5.22
C ILE A 83 -14.45 13.96 4.74
N PHE A 84 -14.87 13.46 3.57
CA PHE A 84 -16.17 13.79 3.00
C PHE A 84 -17.32 13.26 3.85
N GLY A 85 -17.21 12.04 4.36
CA GLY A 85 -18.18 11.47 5.29
C GLY A 85 -18.30 12.31 6.57
N GLY A 86 -17.19 12.79 7.12
CA GLY A 86 -17.16 13.65 8.28
C GLY A 86 -17.85 15.00 8.04
N ILE A 87 -17.54 15.67 6.92
CA ILE A 87 -18.16 16.95 6.56
C ILE A 87 -19.68 16.80 6.40
N ILE A 88 -20.12 15.77 5.66
CA ILE A 88 -21.56 15.50 5.46
C ILE A 88 -22.25 15.22 6.80
N GLY A 89 -21.62 14.41 7.66
CA GLY A 89 -22.13 14.12 9.00
C GLY A 89 -22.33 15.37 9.84
N ILE A 90 -21.34 16.28 9.86
CA ILE A 90 -21.42 17.55 10.60
C ILE A 90 -22.56 18.43 10.07
N ILE A 91 -22.71 18.54 8.75
CA ILE A 91 -23.78 19.32 8.12
C ILE A 91 -25.16 18.78 8.52
N LEU A 92 -25.34 17.44 8.48
CA LEU A 92 -26.60 16.81 8.88
C LEU A 92 -26.90 17.00 10.37
N ILE A 93 -25.89 16.91 11.23
CA ILE A 93 -26.03 17.14 12.67
C ILE A 93 -26.45 18.59 12.94
N LEU A 94 -25.77 19.57 12.32
CA LEU A 94 -26.12 20.99 12.46
C LEU A 94 -27.53 21.27 11.93
N GLY A 95 -27.89 20.70 10.77
CA GLY A 95 -29.22 20.79 10.19
C GLY A 95 -30.30 20.22 11.11
N ALA A 96 -30.06 19.05 11.71
CA ALA A 96 -30.97 18.42 12.66
C ALA A 96 -31.14 19.25 13.94
N ILE A 97 -30.05 19.79 14.51
CA ILE A 97 -30.11 20.67 15.68
C ILE A 97 -30.95 21.91 15.38
N PHE A 98 -30.71 22.55 14.24
CA PHE A 98 -31.44 23.74 13.82
C PHE A 98 -32.93 23.43 13.59
N TYR A 99 -33.24 22.33 12.90
CA TYR A 99 -34.60 21.87 12.67
C TYR A 99 -35.37 21.64 13.99
N LEU A 100 -34.76 20.94 14.95
CA LEU A 100 -35.38 20.68 16.26
C LEU A 100 -35.60 21.97 17.05
N LYS A 101 -34.64 22.91 17.01
CA LYS A 101 -34.76 24.22 17.66
C LYS A 101 -35.93 25.03 17.09
N TYR A 102 -36.06 25.11 15.77
CA TYR A 102 -37.14 25.88 15.12
C TYR A 102 -38.51 25.20 15.24
N LYS A 103 -38.58 23.87 15.24
CA LYS A 103 -39.83 23.14 15.50
C LYS A 103 -40.37 23.43 16.91
N LYS A 104 -39.50 23.61 17.90
CA LYS A 104 -39.91 23.92 19.29
C LYS A 104 -40.34 25.38 19.49
N LEU A 105 -39.99 26.27 18.56
CA LEU A 105 -40.34 27.70 18.57
C LEU A 105 -41.69 28.01 17.91
N ARG A 106 -42.28 27.03 17.20
CA ARG A 106 -43.60 27.10 16.57
C ARG A 106 -44.59 26.28 17.39
#